data_AF-A0A699Z1T6-F1
#
_entry.id   AF-A0A699Z1T6-F1
#
_cell.length_a   1.000
_cell.length_b   1.000
_cell.length_c   1.000
_cell.angle_alpha   90.00
_cell.angle_beta   90.00
_cell.angle_gamma   90.00
#
_symmetry.space_group_name_H-M   'P 1'
#
loop_
_entity.id
_entity.type
_entity.pdbx_description
1 polymer ?
#
loop_
_entity_poly.entity_id
_entity_poly.type
_entity_poly.pdbx_seq_one_letter_code
_entity_poly.pdbx_strand_id
1 'polypeptide(L)'
;LLLSLLHSQYVAAKLGQEFTEPPPWTMDDVFPDTNSRTPVIFVLSTGADPTAMLQRFAERKGWLPGERLHMISLGQGQGPIAEMLIAQAAKAGDWVCLQPCL
;
A
#
# COMPACT_ATOMS: atom_id res chain seq x y z
N LEU A 1 3.19 -30.13 -0.30
CA LEU A 1 3.12 -30.37 1.16
C LEU A 1 4.45 -30.91 1.71
N LEU A 2 4.88 -32.14 1.42
CA LEU A 2 6.18 -32.64 1.90
C LEU A 2 7.39 -31.84 1.36
N LEU A 3 7.43 -31.59 0.05
CA LEU A 3 8.51 -30.80 -0.57
C LEU A 3 8.53 -29.33 -0.12
N SER A 4 7.36 -28.72 0.10
CA SER A 4 7.26 -27.34 0.60
C SER A 4 7.74 -27.22 2.05
N LEU A 5 7.46 -28.22 2.90
CA LEU A 5 7.95 -28.24 4.29
C LEU A 5 9.47 -28.43 4.36
N LEU A 6 10.03 -29.32 3.52
CA LEU A 6 11.48 -29.52 3.45
C LEU A 6 12.21 -28.27 2.99
N HIS A 7 11.64 -27.55 2.01
CA HIS A 7 12.18 -26.27 1.55
C HIS A 7 12.22 -25.23 2.69
N SER A 8 11.10 -24.98 3.38
CA SER A 8 11.05 -24.01 4.47
C SER A 8 11.98 -24.38 5.62
N GLN A 9 12.12 -25.67 5.96
CA GLN A 9 13.08 -26.12 6.98
C GLN A 9 14.54 -25.87 6.57
N TYR A 10 14.88 -26.12 5.31
CA TYR A 10 16.23 -25.86 4.81
C TYR A 10 16.55 -24.36 4.83
N VAL A 11 15.61 -23.52 4.38
CA VAL A 11 15.74 -22.06 4.41
C VAL A 11 15.87 -21.55 5.85
N ALA A 12 15.02 -22.03 6.78
CA ALA A 12 15.13 -21.68 8.19
C ALA A 12 16.51 -22.03 8.78
N ALA A 13 17.02 -23.22 8.46
CA ALA A 13 18.31 -23.68 8.98
C ALA A 13 19.51 -22.93 8.39
N LYS A 14 19.38 -22.34 7.20
CA LYS A 14 20.48 -21.64 6.50
C LYS A 14 20.44 -20.13 6.59
N LEU A 15 19.26 -19.54 6.56
CA LEU A 15 19.06 -18.09 6.49
C LEU A 15 18.33 -17.52 7.71
N GLY A 16 17.55 -18.34 8.42
CA GLY A 16 16.74 -17.91 9.57
C GLY A 16 15.24 -18.12 9.33
N GLN A 17 14.47 -18.20 10.43
CA GLN A 17 13.02 -18.44 10.38
C GLN A 17 12.26 -17.30 9.67
N GLU A 18 12.75 -16.08 9.78
CA GLU A 18 12.22 -14.87 9.15
C GLU A 18 12.22 -14.91 7.62
N PHE A 19 12.94 -15.85 7.00
CA PHE A 19 12.97 -16.06 5.56
C PHE A 19 12.03 -17.16 5.07
N THR A 20 11.25 -17.79 5.96
CA THR A 20 10.33 -18.88 5.59
C THR A 20 8.93 -18.42 5.23
N GLU A 21 8.44 -17.37 5.90
CA GLU A 21 7.16 -16.74 5.63
C GLU A 21 7.32 -15.21 5.72
N PRO A 22 6.78 -14.45 4.77
CA PRO A 22 6.83 -13.00 4.86
C PRO A 22 6.01 -12.54 6.08
N PRO A 23 6.56 -11.66 6.93
CA PRO A 23 5.82 -11.15 8.07
C PRO A 23 4.63 -10.31 7.59
N PRO A 24 3.54 -10.23 8.39
CA PRO A 24 2.51 -9.22 8.17
C PRO A 24 3.14 -7.84 8.22
N TRP A 25 2.71 -6.95 7.32
CA TRP A 25 3.18 -5.57 7.27
C TRP A 25 2.00 -4.61 7.42
N THR A 26 2.30 -3.42 7.91
CA THR A 26 1.36 -2.30 8.05
C THR A 26 1.89 -1.08 7.29
N MET A 27 1.03 -0.09 7.09
CA MET A 27 1.46 1.16 6.47
C MET A 27 2.48 1.94 7.34
N ASP A 28 2.52 1.71 8.65
CA ASP A 28 3.54 2.31 9.53
C ASP A 28 4.93 1.75 9.28
N ASP A 29 5.04 0.49 8.82
CA ASP A 29 6.31 -0.13 8.43
C ASP A 29 6.80 0.42 7.09
N VAL A 30 5.87 0.69 6.16
CA VAL A 30 6.20 1.16 4.80
C VAL A 30 6.49 2.67 4.76
N PHE A 31 5.73 3.48 5.51
CA PHE A 31 5.75 4.94 5.43
C PHE A 31 7.15 5.60 5.56
N PRO A 32 8.06 5.14 6.45
CA PRO A 32 9.39 5.72 6.58
C PRO A 32 10.23 5.68 5.28
N ASP A 33 9.97 4.70 4.41
CA ASP A 33 10.69 4.52 3.14
C ASP A 33 10.04 5.28 1.97
N THR A 34 8.93 5.98 2.23
CA THR A 34 8.15 6.72 1.23
C THR A 34 8.51 8.21 1.23
N ASN A 35 8.35 8.85 0.08
CA ASN A 35 8.40 10.30 -0.04
C ASN A 35 7.62 10.76 -1.27
N SER A 36 7.53 12.07 -1.51
CA SER A 36 6.78 12.65 -2.64
C SER A 36 7.26 12.25 -4.04
N ARG A 37 8.43 11.61 -4.16
CA ARG A 37 9.00 11.08 -5.41
C ARG A 37 8.98 9.55 -5.48
N THR A 38 8.64 8.88 -4.40
CA THR A 38 8.63 7.41 -4.29
C THR A 38 7.19 6.94 -4.03
N PRO A 39 6.42 6.61 -5.09
CA PRO A 39 5.03 6.17 -4.93
C PRO A 39 4.97 4.77 -4.32
N VAL A 40 3.90 4.50 -3.57
CA VAL A 40 3.59 3.18 -3.03
C VAL A 40 2.66 2.45 -3.98
N ILE A 41 3.06 1.24 -4.40
CA ILE A 41 2.29 0.39 -5.31
C ILE A 41 1.83 -0.85 -4.54
N PHE A 42 0.51 -1.02 -4.40
CA PHE A 42 -0.07 -2.23 -3.84
C PHE A 42 -0.37 -3.24 -4.96
N VAL A 43 0.28 -4.40 -4.91
CA VAL A 43 -0.01 -5.53 -5.80
C VAL A 43 -1.01 -6.44 -5.11
N LEU A 44 -2.23 -6.50 -5.62
CA LEU A 44 -3.34 -7.19 -4.97
C LEU A 44 -3.54 -8.59 -5.57
N SER A 45 -3.60 -9.59 -4.70
CA SER A 45 -4.19 -10.88 -5.03
C SER A 45 -5.71 -10.81 -4.90
N THR A 46 -6.42 -11.80 -5.47
CA THR A 46 -7.87 -11.89 -5.35
C THR A 46 -8.31 -11.82 -3.88
N GLY A 47 -9.15 -10.83 -3.55
CA GLY A 47 -9.68 -10.62 -2.20
C GLY A 47 -8.78 -9.79 -1.26
N ALA A 48 -7.60 -9.36 -1.70
CA ALA A 48 -6.78 -8.42 -0.95
C ALA A 48 -7.22 -6.97 -1.24
N ASP A 49 -7.50 -6.19 -0.19
CA ASP A 49 -7.84 -4.76 -0.28
C ASP A 49 -7.07 -3.96 0.79
N PRO A 50 -6.15 -3.05 0.39
CA PRO A 50 -5.36 -2.25 1.32
C PRO A 50 -6.12 -1.02 1.85
N THR A 51 -7.33 -0.75 1.35
CA THR A 51 -8.11 0.46 1.67
C THR A 51 -8.28 0.66 3.17
N ALA A 52 -8.77 -0.35 3.87
CA ALA A 52 -9.05 -0.24 5.30
C ALA A 52 -7.75 -0.02 6.11
N MET A 53 -6.63 -0.62 5.70
CA MET A 53 -5.34 -0.40 6.32
C MET A 53 -4.84 1.04 6.10
N LEU A 54 -5.00 1.58 4.89
CA LEU A 54 -4.58 2.94 4.54
C LEU A 54 -5.43 3.99 5.27
N GLN A 55 -6.75 3.78 5.37
CA GLN A 55 -7.65 4.64 6.13
C GLN A 55 -7.30 4.67 7.61
N ARG A 56 -7.09 3.50 8.23
CA ARG A 56 -6.65 3.42 9.64
C ARG A 56 -5.29 4.09 9.86
N PHE A 57 -4.39 4.01 8.88
CA PHE A 57 -3.11 4.71 8.95
C PHE A 57 -3.30 6.23 8.92
N ALA A 58 -4.13 6.75 8.02
CA ALA A 58 -4.46 8.17 7.97
C ALA A 58 -5.09 8.66 9.30
N GLU A 59 -6.02 7.89 9.87
CA GLU A 59 -6.61 8.16 11.18
C GLU A 59 -5.54 8.25 12.28
N ARG A 60 -4.59 7.29 12.33
CA ARG A 60 -3.48 7.31 13.29
C ARG A 60 -2.53 8.50 13.11
N LYS A 61 -2.37 9.00 11.88
CA LYS A 61 -1.60 10.23 11.59
C LYS A 61 -2.38 11.52 11.92
N GLY A 62 -3.63 11.42 12.35
CA GLY A 62 -4.49 12.58 12.61
C GLY A 62 -4.95 13.29 11.33
N TRP A 63 -4.94 12.59 10.19
CA TRP A 63 -5.42 13.13 8.93
C TRP A 63 -6.93 13.05 8.90
N LEU A 64 -7.60 14.19 8.80
CA LEU A 64 -9.05 14.23 8.67
C LEU A 64 -9.47 13.53 7.36
N PRO A 65 -10.52 12.67 7.39
CA PRO A 65 -11.00 11.98 6.18
C PRO A 65 -11.32 12.97 5.05
N GLY A 66 -10.73 12.76 3.88
CA GLY A 66 -10.93 13.61 2.70
C GLY A 66 -10.12 14.92 2.69
N GLU A 67 -9.32 15.22 3.71
CA GLU A 67 -8.45 16.41 3.70
C GLU A 67 -7.04 16.09 3.23
N ARG A 68 -6.42 15.04 3.80
CA ARG A 68 -5.01 14.70 3.51
C ARG A 68 -4.80 13.36 2.81
N LEU A 69 -5.83 12.51 2.79
CA LEU A 69 -5.86 11.28 2.02
C LEU A 69 -7.09 11.31 1.12
N HIS A 70 -6.84 11.45 -0.18
CA HIS A 70 -7.83 11.48 -1.23
C HIS A 70 -7.91 10.11 -1.88
N MET A 71 -9.08 9.49 -1.91
CA MET A 71 -9.30 8.20 -2.55
C MET A 71 -10.12 8.40 -3.82
N ILE A 72 -9.64 7.91 -4.95
CA ILE A 72 -10.34 8.00 -6.24
C ILE A 72 -10.33 6.65 -6.95
N SER A 73 -11.51 6.23 -7.40
CA SER A 73 -11.65 5.07 -8.27
C SER A 73 -11.48 5.46 -9.73
N LEU A 74 -10.54 4.85 -10.45
CA LEU A 74 -10.30 5.01 -11.88
C LEU A 74 -11.33 4.21 -12.68
N GLY A 75 -12.43 4.87 -13.03
CA GLY A 75 -13.39 4.40 -14.01
C GLY A 75 -13.32 5.20 -15.32
N GLN A 76 -14.26 4.93 -16.22
CA GLN A 76 -14.41 5.72 -17.44
C GLN A 76 -14.57 7.21 -17.10
N GLY A 77 -13.73 8.06 -17.71
CA GLY A 77 -13.75 9.50 -17.52
C GLY A 77 -13.05 10.02 -16.25
N GLN A 78 -12.43 9.16 -15.43
CA GLN A 78 -11.77 9.58 -14.19
C GLN A 78 -10.32 10.04 -14.37
N GLY A 79 -9.70 9.80 -15.54
CA GLY A 79 -8.32 10.20 -15.83
C GLY A 79 -8.05 11.70 -15.55
N PRO A 80 -8.80 12.63 -16.16
CA PRO A 80 -8.61 14.07 -15.92
C PRO A 80 -8.81 14.48 -14.45
N ILE A 81 -9.73 13.81 -13.75
CA ILE A 81 -10.00 14.09 -12.32
C ILE A 81 -8.83 13.60 -11.46
N ALA A 82 -8.30 12.40 -11.75
CA ALA A 82 -7.14 11.85 -11.07
C ALA A 82 -5.90 12.72 -11.29
N GLU A 83 -5.63 13.16 -12.51
CA GLU A 83 -4.51 14.08 -12.82
C GLU A 83 -4.63 15.39 -12.05
N MET A 84 -5.84 15.98 -12.01
CA MET A 84 -6.11 17.19 -11.24
C MET A 84 -5.85 16.98 -9.74
N LEU A 85 -6.35 15.88 -9.17
CA LEU A 85 -6.14 15.55 -7.76
C LEU A 85 -4.66 15.37 -7.42
N ILE A 86 -3.91 14.66 -8.27
CA ILE A 86 -2.46 14.51 -8.10
C ILE A 86 -1.76 15.87 -8.13
N ALA A 87 -2.11 16.74 -9.08
CA ALA A 87 -1.50 18.06 -9.20
C ALA A 87 -1.81 18.98 -8.00
N GLN A 88 -2.99 18.85 -7.40
CA GLN A 88 -3.36 19.57 -6.18
C GLN A 88 -2.64 19.01 -4.96
N ALA A 89 -2.67 17.70 -4.77
CA ALA A 89 -2.03 17.01 -3.66
C ALA A 89 -0.51 17.23 -3.64
N ALA A 90 0.13 17.27 -4.81
CA ALA A 90 1.56 17.58 -4.94
C ALA A 90 1.93 18.98 -4.39
N LYS A 91 0.99 19.94 -4.42
CA LYS A 91 1.19 21.29 -3.86
C LYS A 91 0.85 21.35 -2.37
N ALA A 92 -0.18 20.63 -1.94
CA ALA A 92 -0.67 20.62 -0.56
C ALA A 92 0.13 19.70 0.38
N GLY A 93 0.85 18.73 -0.18
CA GLY A 93 1.50 17.66 0.59
C GLY A 93 0.53 16.55 1.01
N ASP A 94 -0.54 16.37 0.24
CA ASP A 94 -1.56 15.36 0.48
C ASP A 94 -1.25 14.05 -0.24
N TRP A 95 -1.96 12.99 0.16
CA TRP A 95 -1.87 11.66 -0.41
C TRP A 95 -3.05 11.41 -1.35
N VAL A 96 -2.77 10.79 -2.49
CA VAL A 96 -3.80 10.33 -3.44
C VAL A 96 -3.68 8.83 -3.61
N CYS A 97 -4.74 8.10 -3.28
CA CYS A 97 -4.87 6.67 -3.53
C CYS A 97 -5.74 6.45 -4.77
N LEU A 98 -5.15 5.88 -5.81
CA LEU A 98 -5.83 5.51 -7.06
C LEU A 98 -6.28 4.05 -6.96
N GLN A 99 -7.55 3.77 -7.27
CA GLN A 99 -8.16 2.44 -7.08
C GLN A 99 -9.02 2.03 -8.27
N PRO A 100 -9.20 0.72 -8.51
CA PRO A 100 -8.23 -0.03 -9.31
C PRO A 100 -7.90 0.63 -10.66
N CYS A 101 -6.61 0.71 -10.96
CA CYS A 101 -6.06 0.99 -12.27
C CYS A 101 -6.07 -0.32 -13.09
N LEU A 102 -7.24 -0.74 -13.58
CA LEU A 102 -7.35 -1.89 -14.50
C LEU A 102 -7.01 -1.49 -15.93
#